data_AF-A0A9E3TYZ5-F1
#
_entry.id   AF-A0A9E3TYZ5-F1
#
_cell.length_a   1.000
_cell.length_b   1.000
_cell.length_c   1.000
_cell.angle_alpha   90.00
_cell.angle_beta   90.00
_cell.angle_gamma   90.00
#
_symmetry.space_group_name_H-M   'P 1'
#
loop_
_entity.id
_entity.type
_entity.pdbx_description
1 polymer ?
#
loop_
_entity_poly.entity_id
_entity_poly.type
_entity_poly.pdbx_seq_one_letter_code
_entity_poly.pdbx_strand_id
1 'polypeptide(L)'
;MRILLLSCVSALCISFAAGAARGDSLISNTALLPDAKAQAPLAYELIGDCVYGNLSTDREHIGFGVRLSAGVDVNHDGKSAGELRTTLAQLRPDAGRWFRLQIRAMAQEGFSVAQEDLYLRVEFFANGGKAPLDQIKKTFFAQVEQERSDLKDKGIARSLGTATWRTYALDFRTPFPEVDALQLSAGFGHGAAQGKNAEFWIDQFELIPIAAPDDYRRRDAPQKLPVAAESLVPLGGRWHYDPQGGPRRAPQQFDHTNADQLLYLADGFIAPFAENTTSWRRRGYVGVDGKLVNKDEYVADNVVITITDDHLVIHSHNLPNHPTAVFPDRWRALDGNPNYIAEKETEWRIPLVPRENPERKAMQNGTNENGALPLGPIGVAVNGIVFFNPFDHLQTEDALWRLDRCCGHPAPNSLYHYHKYPVCIKSPWTDDGADHSPVIGFAFDGYPIYGPYEAAGELAKDSRTNPLNEFNVHKDDVRGWHYHVTPGAFPHIIGGFWGVAETRRGPPDGGDRPPGPPPRGRPPFGRPPFGRPPPR
;
A
#
# COMPACT_ATOMS: atom_id res chain seq x y z
N MET A 1 43.31 -7.75 68.65
CA MET A 1 44.74 -7.93 68.29
C MET A 1 44.81 -8.21 66.80
N ARG A 2 45.61 -7.42 66.05
CA ARG A 2 45.81 -7.37 64.57
C ARG A 2 44.64 -6.75 63.77
N ILE A 3 44.72 -5.58 63.12
CA ILE A 3 45.66 -4.93 62.16
C ILE A 3 45.33 -5.25 60.68
N LEU A 4 44.94 -4.18 59.95
CA LEU A 4 45.03 -3.86 58.50
C LEU A 4 44.23 -4.74 57.50
N LEU A 5 43.64 -4.26 56.40
CA LEU A 5 44.01 -3.18 55.46
C LEU A 5 42.78 -2.63 54.70
N LEU A 6 42.81 -1.32 54.44
CA LEU A 6 42.05 -0.63 53.40
C LEU A 6 42.54 -1.07 52.01
N SER A 7 41.62 -1.28 51.06
CA SER A 7 41.88 -1.01 49.63
C SER A 7 40.64 -0.38 49.00
N CYS A 8 40.73 0.91 48.69
CA CYS A 8 39.83 1.60 47.78
C CYS A 8 39.99 1.01 46.37
N VAL A 9 38.89 0.56 45.76
CA VAL A 9 38.75 0.51 44.30
C VAL A 9 37.48 1.27 43.95
N SER A 10 37.67 2.40 43.28
CA SER A 10 36.62 3.26 42.75
C SER A 10 35.83 2.49 41.69
N ALA A 11 34.58 2.11 42.02
CA ALA A 11 33.66 1.59 41.03
C ALA A 11 33.08 2.77 40.23
N LEU A 12 33.57 2.91 39.00
CA LEU A 12 33.01 3.78 37.97
C LEU A 12 31.58 3.30 37.70
N CYS A 13 30.57 4.07 38.13
CA CYS A 13 29.17 3.86 37.74
C CYS A 13 29.02 4.15 36.24
N ILE A 14 29.22 3.12 35.42
CA ILE A 14 28.71 3.10 34.05
C ILE A 14 27.24 2.72 34.17
N SER A 15 26.37 3.74 34.11
CA SER A 15 24.94 3.57 33.91
C SER A 15 24.73 2.88 32.56
N PHE A 16 24.58 1.56 32.57
CA PHE A 16 23.96 0.85 31.46
C PHE A 16 22.50 1.31 31.40
N ALA A 17 22.21 2.19 30.45
CA ALA A 17 20.86 2.37 29.97
C ALA A 17 20.35 0.98 29.55
N ALA A 18 19.33 0.50 30.26
CA ALA A 18 18.66 -0.75 29.96
C ALA A 18 18.08 -0.65 28.54
N GLY A 19 18.73 -1.31 27.59
CA GLY A 19 18.15 -1.58 26.28
C GLY A 19 16.91 -2.46 26.47
N ALA A 20 15.81 -2.05 25.85
CA ALA A 20 14.52 -2.72 25.88
C ALA A 20 14.65 -4.23 25.60
N ALA A 21 13.90 -5.04 26.36
CA ALA A 21 13.84 -6.49 26.19
C ALA A 21 13.36 -6.86 24.77
N ARG A 22 14.10 -7.75 24.11
CA ARG A 22 13.70 -8.40 22.84
C ARG A 22 12.47 -9.28 23.11
N GLY A 23 11.37 -9.02 22.43
CA GLY A 23 10.08 -9.67 22.68
C GLY A 23 10.03 -11.10 22.17
N ASP A 24 9.44 -12.00 22.97
CA ASP A 24 9.08 -13.35 22.56
C ASP A 24 8.15 -13.33 21.33
N SER A 25 8.12 -14.43 20.57
CA SER A 25 7.22 -14.53 19.42
C SER A 25 5.75 -14.46 19.86
N LEU A 26 4.92 -13.79 19.06
CA LEU A 26 3.47 -13.67 19.29
C LEU A 26 2.68 -14.92 18.89
N ILE A 27 3.31 -15.85 18.18
CA ILE A 27 2.73 -17.15 17.85
C ILE A 27 3.29 -18.23 18.78
N SER A 28 2.42 -19.12 19.24
CA SER A 28 2.73 -20.05 20.34
C SER A 28 3.51 -21.29 19.92
N ASN A 29 3.47 -21.69 18.64
CA ASN A 29 4.12 -22.90 18.13
C ASN A 29 5.19 -22.57 17.07
N THR A 30 6.26 -21.91 17.47
CA THR A 30 7.30 -21.44 16.54
C THR A 30 8.15 -22.55 15.91
N ALA A 31 8.31 -23.66 16.63
CA ALA A 31 9.09 -24.82 16.19
C ALA A 31 8.27 -25.86 15.41
N LEU A 32 7.03 -25.51 15.02
CA LEU A 32 6.13 -26.38 14.26
C LEU A 32 5.96 -27.76 14.90
N LEU A 33 5.82 -27.80 16.23
CA LEU A 33 5.63 -29.04 16.96
C LEU A 33 4.31 -29.74 16.55
N PRO A 34 4.30 -31.08 16.52
CA PRO A 34 3.16 -31.84 16.05
C PRO A 34 1.96 -31.68 17.00
N ASP A 35 0.77 -31.59 16.43
CA ASP A 35 -0.44 -31.91 17.20
C ASP A 35 -0.47 -33.44 17.43
N ALA A 36 -0.63 -33.88 18.68
CA ALA A 36 -0.67 -35.29 19.06
C ALA A 36 -1.75 -36.11 18.33
N LYS A 37 -2.70 -35.46 17.63
CA LYS A 37 -3.76 -36.10 16.85
C LYS A 37 -3.82 -35.72 15.37
N ALA A 38 -3.01 -34.78 14.88
CA ALA A 38 -3.10 -34.27 13.50
C ALA A 38 -1.84 -34.55 12.67
N GLN A 39 -2.01 -34.67 11.34
CA GLN A 39 -0.90 -34.70 10.36
C GLN A 39 -0.38 -33.28 10.03
N ALA A 40 -0.46 -32.36 11.00
CA ALA A 40 -0.10 -30.95 10.84
C ALA A 40 0.45 -30.38 12.16
N PRO A 41 1.25 -29.30 12.11
CA PRO A 41 1.67 -28.61 13.31
C PRO A 41 0.47 -27.93 14.00
N LEU A 42 0.47 -27.93 15.33
CA LEU A 42 -0.60 -27.29 16.11
C LEU A 42 -0.74 -25.80 15.72
N ALA A 43 -1.97 -25.35 15.46
CA ALA A 43 -2.32 -23.98 15.06
C ALA A 43 -1.86 -23.54 13.64
N TYR A 44 -1.54 -24.50 12.77
CA TYR A 44 -1.23 -24.25 11.37
C TYR A 44 -2.18 -25.00 10.44
N GLU A 45 -2.42 -24.40 9.29
CA GLU A 45 -3.12 -25.01 8.15
C GLU A 45 -2.09 -25.33 7.06
N LEU A 46 -2.18 -26.53 6.51
CA LEU A 46 -1.41 -26.98 5.35
C LEU A 46 -2.32 -26.91 4.12
N ILE A 47 -1.95 -26.08 3.15
CA ILE A 47 -2.77 -25.81 1.97
C ILE A 47 -2.00 -26.25 0.73
N GLY A 48 -2.68 -26.94 -0.19
CA GLY A 48 -2.10 -27.41 -1.44
C GLY A 48 -1.15 -28.60 -1.24
N ASP A 49 -0.01 -28.57 -1.94
CA ASP A 49 1.06 -29.56 -1.93
C ASP A 49 1.97 -29.44 -0.70
N CYS A 50 1.34 -29.42 0.48
CA CYS A 50 1.97 -29.11 1.74
C CYS A 50 1.83 -30.29 2.70
N VAL A 51 2.95 -30.84 3.18
CA VAL A 51 2.98 -32.03 4.05
C VAL A 51 3.85 -31.76 5.27
N TYR A 52 3.37 -32.15 6.44
CA TYR A 52 4.14 -32.11 7.68
C TYR A 52 4.82 -33.46 7.97
N GLY A 53 6.07 -33.44 8.42
CA GLY A 53 6.80 -34.67 8.72
C GLY A 53 8.24 -34.45 9.16
N ASN A 54 8.96 -35.56 9.34
CA ASN A 54 10.38 -35.54 9.70
C ASN A 54 11.21 -35.04 8.50
N LEU A 55 11.93 -33.94 8.71
CA LEU A 55 12.82 -33.31 7.74
C LEU A 55 14.24 -33.87 7.79
N SER A 56 14.58 -34.62 8.84
CA SER A 56 15.92 -35.20 9.01
C SER A 56 16.27 -36.20 7.91
N THR A 57 17.54 -36.20 7.51
CA THR A 57 18.12 -37.15 6.55
C THR A 57 19.19 -38.01 7.24
N ASP A 58 19.84 -38.90 6.49
CA ASP A 58 21.02 -39.64 6.95
C ASP A 58 22.22 -38.72 7.28
N ARG A 59 22.21 -37.47 6.79
CA ARG A 59 23.32 -36.52 6.90
C ARG A 59 23.00 -35.29 7.74
N GLU A 60 21.72 -34.94 7.91
CA GLU A 60 21.28 -33.76 8.66
C GLU A 60 20.17 -34.09 9.66
N HIS A 61 20.36 -33.68 10.91
CA HIS A 61 19.34 -33.80 11.95
C HIS A 61 18.62 -32.46 12.13
N ILE A 62 17.40 -32.36 11.58
CA ILE A 62 16.60 -31.13 11.56
C ILE A 62 15.42 -31.26 12.54
N GLY A 63 14.82 -32.45 12.63
CA GLY A 63 13.59 -32.69 13.38
C GLY A 63 12.36 -32.70 12.48
N PHE A 64 11.24 -32.22 13.00
CA PHE A 64 9.97 -32.12 12.25
C PHE A 64 9.77 -30.73 11.67
N GLY A 65 9.00 -30.66 10.59
CA GLY A 65 8.61 -29.41 9.96
C GLY A 65 7.72 -29.67 8.75
N VAL A 66 7.60 -28.67 7.89
CA VAL A 66 6.66 -28.66 6.76
C VAL A 66 7.42 -28.66 5.44
N ARG A 67 6.94 -29.44 4.48
CA ARG A 67 7.46 -29.57 3.12
C ARG A 67 6.42 -29.07 2.13
N LEU A 68 6.81 -28.13 1.27
CA LEU A 68 5.98 -27.63 0.18
C LEU A 68 6.58 -28.15 -1.14
N SER A 69 5.83 -28.93 -1.90
CA SER A 69 6.34 -29.61 -3.10
C SER A 69 6.06 -28.82 -4.38
N ALA A 70 7.13 -28.39 -5.07
CA ALA A 70 7.06 -27.68 -6.35
C ALA A 70 7.21 -28.60 -7.58
N GLY A 71 7.41 -29.90 -7.37
CA GLY A 71 7.65 -30.89 -8.43
C GLY A 71 6.76 -32.12 -8.40
N VAL A 72 5.91 -32.25 -7.37
CA VAL A 72 4.92 -33.32 -7.21
C VAL A 72 3.62 -32.71 -6.72
N ASP A 73 2.54 -32.98 -7.44
CA ASP A 73 1.15 -32.70 -7.03
C ASP A 73 0.73 -33.77 -6.00
N VAL A 74 0.82 -33.39 -4.73
CA VAL A 74 0.61 -34.27 -3.57
C VAL A 74 -0.88 -34.42 -3.28
N ASN A 75 -1.67 -33.35 -3.47
CA ASN A 75 -3.10 -33.36 -3.17
C ASN A 75 -3.96 -33.81 -4.37
N HIS A 76 -3.34 -34.03 -5.53
CA HIS A 76 -3.93 -34.46 -6.80
C HIS A 76 -4.96 -33.47 -7.37
N ASP A 77 -4.76 -32.17 -7.15
CA ASP A 77 -5.64 -31.11 -7.66
C ASP A 77 -5.23 -30.54 -9.03
N GLY A 78 -4.11 -31.03 -9.58
CA GLY A 78 -3.56 -30.63 -10.86
C GLY A 78 -2.80 -29.30 -10.84
N LYS A 79 -2.55 -28.71 -9.66
CA LYS A 79 -1.71 -27.53 -9.46
C LYS A 79 -0.41 -27.94 -8.76
N SER A 80 0.60 -27.09 -8.87
CA SER A 80 1.81 -27.19 -8.06
C SER A 80 1.91 -25.95 -7.20
N ALA A 81 1.31 -26.02 -6.01
CA ALA A 81 1.17 -24.88 -5.12
C ALA A 81 1.11 -25.37 -3.68
N GLY A 82 1.89 -24.75 -2.79
CA GLY A 82 1.90 -25.09 -1.37
C GLY A 82 1.91 -23.84 -0.52
N GLU A 83 1.19 -23.86 0.60
CA GLU A 83 1.21 -22.80 1.59
C GLU A 83 1.12 -23.36 3.00
N LEU A 84 1.97 -22.85 3.89
CA LEU A 84 1.85 -22.99 5.33
C LEU A 84 1.24 -21.70 5.88
N ARG A 85 0.12 -21.81 6.61
CA ARG A 85 -0.65 -20.68 7.10
C ARG A 85 -0.92 -20.78 8.59
N THR A 86 -0.91 -19.66 9.29
CA THR A 86 -1.40 -19.55 10.67
C THR A 86 -2.15 -18.23 10.86
N THR A 87 -3.00 -18.19 11.88
CA THR A 87 -3.79 -17.01 12.24
C THR A 87 -3.48 -16.58 13.66
N LEU A 88 -3.02 -15.35 13.82
CA LEU A 88 -3.00 -14.66 15.11
C LEU A 88 -4.35 -13.95 15.27
N ALA A 89 -5.25 -14.55 16.02
CA ALA A 89 -6.62 -14.07 16.18
C ALA A 89 -6.76 -12.78 17.03
N GLN A 90 -5.75 -12.47 17.85
CA GLN A 90 -5.73 -11.28 18.71
C GLN A 90 -4.31 -10.71 18.80
N LEU A 91 -4.09 -9.60 18.11
CA LEU A 91 -2.90 -8.78 18.25
C LEU A 91 -3.05 -7.92 19.51
N ARG A 92 -2.20 -8.16 20.51
CA ARG A 92 -2.29 -7.42 21.77
C ARG A 92 -1.95 -5.94 21.54
N PRO A 93 -2.69 -4.98 22.11
CA PRO A 93 -2.42 -3.54 21.93
C PRO A 93 -1.02 -3.10 22.38
N ASP A 94 -0.41 -3.81 23.33
CA ASP A 94 0.93 -3.54 23.87
C ASP A 94 2.07 -4.12 23.01
N ALA A 95 1.76 -4.94 22.00
CA ALA A 95 2.76 -5.53 21.10
C ALA A 95 3.41 -4.50 20.15
N GLY A 96 2.97 -3.24 20.20
CA GLY A 96 3.41 -2.19 19.29
C GLY A 96 2.80 -2.33 17.90
N ARG A 97 3.40 -1.65 16.92
CA ARG A 97 2.91 -1.67 15.53
C ARG A 97 3.93 -2.24 14.55
N TRP A 98 5.13 -2.58 15.00
CA TRP A 98 6.22 -3.05 14.16
C TRP A 98 6.52 -4.50 14.44
N PHE A 99 6.56 -5.31 13.38
CA PHE A 99 6.69 -6.74 13.49
C PHE A 99 7.64 -7.28 12.43
N ARG A 100 8.28 -8.40 12.75
CA ARG A 100 9.03 -9.24 11.81
C ARG A 100 8.32 -10.58 11.72
N LEU A 101 7.76 -10.87 10.55
CA LEU A 101 7.41 -12.24 10.17
C LEU A 101 8.69 -12.89 9.64
N GLN A 102 9.14 -13.99 10.23
CA GLN A 102 10.29 -14.73 9.74
C GLN A 102 10.07 -16.23 9.75
N ILE A 103 10.71 -16.92 8.82
CA ILE A 103 10.77 -18.37 8.75
C ILE A 103 12.23 -18.82 8.67
N ARG A 104 12.52 -19.98 9.25
CA ARG A 104 13.74 -20.73 8.90
C ARG A 104 13.36 -21.80 7.90
N ALA A 105 13.98 -21.72 6.72
CA ALA A 105 13.60 -22.53 5.58
C ALA A 105 14.78 -22.89 4.68
N MET A 106 14.62 -23.96 3.91
CA MET A 106 15.58 -24.45 2.93
C MET A 106 14.87 -24.79 1.63
N ALA A 107 15.37 -24.28 0.51
CA ALA A 107 14.94 -24.69 -0.83
C ALA A 107 15.89 -25.77 -1.36
N GLN A 108 15.39 -26.99 -1.55
CA GLN A 108 16.18 -28.10 -2.10
C GLN A 108 16.73 -27.79 -3.50
N GLU A 109 17.83 -28.41 -3.91
CA GLU A 109 18.52 -28.12 -5.19
C GLU A 109 17.58 -28.05 -6.42
N GLY A 110 16.60 -28.95 -6.52
CA GLY A 110 15.65 -28.98 -7.61
C GLY A 110 14.47 -28.02 -7.47
N PHE A 111 14.30 -27.36 -6.32
CA PHE A 111 13.20 -26.45 -6.06
C PHE A 111 13.28 -25.24 -6.99
N SER A 112 12.21 -25.02 -7.74
CA SER A 112 12.04 -23.90 -8.65
C SER A 112 10.58 -23.52 -8.74
N VAL A 113 10.34 -22.22 -8.87
CA VAL A 113 9.01 -21.66 -9.05
C VAL A 113 9.02 -20.68 -10.21
N ALA A 114 7.89 -20.55 -10.89
CA ALA A 114 7.71 -19.53 -11.91
C ALA A 114 7.40 -18.17 -11.26
N GLN A 115 7.70 -17.09 -11.98
CA GLN A 115 7.25 -15.72 -11.61
C GLN A 115 7.77 -15.22 -10.25
N GLU A 116 8.91 -15.73 -9.76
CA GLU A 116 9.48 -15.34 -8.47
C GLU A 116 8.55 -15.57 -7.28
N ASP A 117 7.57 -16.47 -7.39
CA ASP A 117 6.39 -16.45 -6.54
C ASP A 117 6.54 -17.20 -5.20
N LEU A 118 7.78 -17.42 -4.73
CA LEU A 118 8.04 -17.86 -3.36
C LEU A 118 7.94 -16.65 -2.41
N TYR A 119 7.00 -16.67 -1.47
CA TYR A 119 6.64 -15.49 -0.67
C TYR A 119 6.48 -15.72 0.84
N LEU A 120 6.63 -14.61 1.58
CA LEU A 120 6.00 -14.38 2.88
C LEU A 120 4.82 -13.43 2.67
N ARG A 121 3.67 -13.72 3.28
CA ARG A 121 2.47 -12.88 3.22
C ARG A 121 1.91 -12.62 4.61
N VAL A 122 1.43 -11.39 4.81
CA VAL A 122 0.67 -10.96 5.99
C VAL A 122 -0.61 -10.33 5.49
N GLU A 123 -1.75 -10.83 5.96
CA GLU A 123 -3.07 -10.26 5.71
C GLU A 123 -3.58 -9.67 7.03
N PHE A 124 -4.08 -8.44 6.98
CA PHE A 124 -4.51 -7.66 8.12
C PHE A 124 -6.02 -7.69 8.26
N PHE A 125 -6.53 -7.91 9.46
CA PHE A 125 -7.95 -7.96 9.74
C PHE A 125 -8.32 -7.11 10.96
N ALA A 126 -9.58 -6.66 10.99
CA ALA A 126 -10.26 -6.06 12.13
C ALA A 126 -11.46 -6.92 12.57
N ASN A 127 -12.09 -6.52 13.68
CA ASN A 127 -13.29 -7.13 14.24
C ASN A 127 -13.10 -8.63 14.56
N GLY A 128 -12.00 -8.95 15.22
CA GLY A 128 -11.60 -10.29 15.61
C GLY A 128 -11.34 -11.19 14.42
N GLY A 129 -10.67 -10.67 13.37
CA GLY A 129 -10.33 -11.46 12.18
C GLY A 129 -11.43 -11.57 11.13
N LYS A 130 -12.55 -10.85 11.26
CA LYS A 130 -13.72 -11.01 10.37
C LYS A 130 -13.76 -10.00 9.22
N ALA A 131 -13.10 -8.86 9.38
CA ALA A 131 -13.09 -7.78 8.39
C ALA A 131 -11.70 -7.65 7.77
N PRO A 132 -11.47 -8.08 6.52
CA PRO A 132 -10.17 -7.89 5.87
C PRO A 132 -9.91 -6.40 5.62
N LEU A 133 -8.70 -5.94 5.92
CA LEU A 133 -8.31 -4.54 5.77
C LEU A 133 -7.34 -4.36 4.60
N ASP A 134 -6.23 -5.10 4.60
CA ASP A 134 -5.15 -4.98 3.63
C ASP A 134 -4.24 -6.23 3.66
N GLN A 135 -3.26 -6.30 2.77
CA GLN A 135 -2.23 -7.33 2.79
C GLN A 135 -0.87 -6.83 2.29
N ILE A 136 0.20 -7.44 2.80
CA ILE A 136 1.55 -7.30 2.26
C ILE A 136 2.12 -8.65 1.88
N LYS A 137 2.87 -8.67 0.79
CA LYS A 137 3.56 -9.86 0.27
C LYS A 137 4.97 -9.49 -0.12
N LYS A 138 5.95 -10.27 0.32
CA LYS A 138 7.36 -10.17 -0.10
C LYS A 138 7.79 -11.47 -0.74
N THR A 139 8.23 -11.41 -1.98
CA THR A 139 8.84 -12.53 -2.69
C THR A 139 10.34 -12.59 -2.43
N PHE A 140 10.91 -13.79 -2.45
CA PHE A 140 12.35 -13.99 -2.16
C PHE A 140 12.98 -15.14 -2.95
N PHE A 141 12.36 -15.61 -4.04
CA PHE A 141 12.95 -16.68 -4.87
C PHE A 141 14.29 -16.26 -5.52
N ALA A 142 14.40 -15.04 -6.04
CA ALA A 142 15.66 -14.49 -6.56
C ALA A 142 16.81 -14.53 -5.54
N GLN A 143 16.52 -14.40 -4.25
CA GLN A 143 17.52 -14.55 -3.20
C GLN A 143 18.02 -16.00 -3.12
N VAL A 144 17.12 -16.98 -3.23
CA VAL A 144 17.47 -18.41 -3.29
C VAL A 144 18.40 -18.69 -4.47
N GLU A 145 18.09 -18.17 -5.65
CA GLU A 145 18.91 -18.37 -6.85
C GLU A 145 20.30 -17.74 -6.71
N GLN A 146 20.36 -16.49 -6.23
CA GLN A 146 21.61 -15.79 -6.00
C GLN A 146 22.50 -16.55 -5.01
N GLU A 147 21.93 -17.01 -3.90
CA GLU A 147 22.68 -17.74 -2.88
C GLU A 147 23.20 -19.10 -3.40
N ARG A 148 22.41 -19.82 -4.20
CA ARG A 148 22.88 -21.06 -4.84
C ARG A 148 24.06 -20.80 -5.78
N SER A 149 24.07 -19.66 -6.45
CA SER A 149 25.19 -19.24 -7.29
C SER A 149 26.42 -18.90 -6.44
N ASP A 150 26.26 -18.09 -5.41
CA ASP A 150 27.34 -17.57 -4.58
C ASP A 150 28.00 -18.63 -3.69
N LEU A 151 27.23 -19.61 -3.22
CA LEU A 151 27.67 -20.65 -2.28
C LEU A 151 28.06 -21.96 -2.98
N LYS A 152 28.18 -21.94 -4.31
CA LYS A 152 28.47 -23.13 -5.10
C LYS A 152 29.89 -23.64 -4.85
N ASP A 153 30.02 -24.63 -3.98
CA ASP A 153 31.27 -25.37 -3.75
C ASP A 153 31.18 -26.80 -4.30
N LYS A 154 32.17 -27.21 -5.12
CA LYS A 154 32.17 -28.52 -5.79
C LYS A 154 32.30 -29.70 -4.82
N GLY A 155 32.94 -29.51 -3.67
CA GLY A 155 33.12 -30.55 -2.65
C GLY A 155 31.85 -30.74 -1.83
N ILE A 156 31.28 -29.66 -1.32
CA ILE A 156 30.06 -29.65 -0.50
C ILE A 156 28.84 -30.04 -1.33
N ALA A 157 28.72 -29.56 -2.57
CA ALA A 157 27.61 -29.92 -3.47
C ALA A 157 27.55 -31.43 -3.75
N ARG A 158 28.70 -32.12 -3.72
CA ARG A 158 28.76 -33.58 -3.90
C ARG A 158 28.22 -34.36 -2.69
N SER A 159 28.24 -33.76 -1.50
CA SER A 159 27.82 -34.40 -0.25
C SER A 159 26.48 -33.91 0.30
N LEU A 160 26.08 -32.67 0.09
CA LEU A 160 24.87 -32.07 0.70
C LEU A 160 23.98 -31.35 -0.32
N GLY A 161 24.39 -31.23 -1.58
CA GLY A 161 23.73 -30.39 -2.58
C GLY A 161 24.03 -28.89 -2.37
N THR A 162 23.30 -28.03 -3.08
CA THR A 162 23.42 -26.55 -2.97
C THR A 162 22.36 -25.92 -2.06
N ALA A 163 21.51 -26.74 -1.44
CA ALA A 163 20.44 -26.29 -0.56
C ALA A 163 21.04 -25.74 0.75
N THR A 164 20.61 -24.55 1.17
CA THR A 164 21.11 -23.89 2.38
C THR A 164 19.93 -23.47 3.26
N TRP A 165 20.02 -23.76 4.56
CA TRP A 165 19.07 -23.24 5.55
C TRP A 165 19.27 -21.73 5.72
N ARG A 166 18.18 -20.97 5.63
CA ARG A 166 18.18 -19.52 5.75
C ARG A 166 17.00 -19.03 6.56
N THR A 167 17.20 -17.85 7.14
CA THR A 167 16.11 -17.07 7.72
C THR A 167 15.63 -16.08 6.66
N TYR A 168 14.37 -16.21 6.26
CA TYR A 168 13.70 -15.23 5.42
C TYR A 168 12.79 -14.38 6.30
N ALA A 169 12.85 -13.06 6.13
CA ALA A 169 12.12 -12.13 6.98
C ALA A 169 11.37 -11.06 6.16
N LEU A 170 10.20 -10.70 6.67
CA LEU A 170 9.37 -9.59 6.24
C LEU A 170 9.12 -8.70 7.47
N ASP A 171 9.78 -7.56 7.49
CA ASP A 171 9.54 -6.51 8.48
C ASP A 171 8.39 -5.64 7.99
N PHE A 172 7.45 -5.36 8.88
CA PHE A 172 6.27 -4.57 8.55
C PHE A 172 5.76 -3.77 9.72
N ARG A 173 5.01 -2.73 9.40
CA ARG A 173 4.19 -1.98 10.35
C ARG A 173 2.72 -2.31 10.09
N THR A 174 1.89 -2.44 11.11
CA THR A 174 0.44 -2.50 10.91
C THR A 174 -0.03 -1.20 10.25
N PRO A 175 -0.78 -1.29 9.13
CA PRO A 175 -1.19 -0.10 8.38
C PRO A 175 -2.23 0.74 9.13
N PHE A 176 -2.99 0.11 10.03
CA PHE A 176 -4.07 0.73 10.79
C PHE A 176 -4.05 0.27 12.26
N PRO A 177 -4.51 1.08 13.24
CA PRO A 177 -4.60 0.71 14.65
C PRO A 177 -5.74 -0.29 14.95
N GLU A 178 -6.73 -0.44 14.06
CA GLU A 178 -7.84 -1.40 14.20
C GLU A 178 -7.43 -2.82 13.83
N VAL A 179 -6.21 -3.02 13.33
CA VAL A 179 -5.66 -4.35 13.06
C VAL A 179 -5.60 -5.12 14.37
N ASP A 180 -6.53 -6.05 14.54
CA ASP A 180 -6.66 -6.88 15.72
C ASP A 180 -6.34 -8.36 15.44
N ALA A 181 -6.21 -8.73 14.18
CA ALA A 181 -5.84 -10.09 13.78
C ALA A 181 -4.98 -10.10 12.52
N LEU A 182 -4.11 -11.11 12.44
CA LEU A 182 -3.20 -11.32 11.32
C LEU A 182 -3.36 -12.75 10.78
N GLN A 183 -3.40 -12.89 9.46
CA GLN A 183 -3.13 -14.17 8.82
C GLN A 183 -1.72 -14.12 8.21
N LEU A 184 -0.89 -15.09 8.58
CA LEU A 184 0.52 -15.16 8.23
C LEU A 184 0.72 -16.39 7.36
N SER A 185 1.39 -16.24 6.22
CA SER A 185 1.69 -17.39 5.38
C SER A 185 3.06 -17.36 4.72
N ALA A 186 3.56 -18.55 4.41
CA ALA A 186 4.73 -18.78 3.58
C ALA A 186 4.39 -19.83 2.52
N GLY A 187 4.68 -19.55 1.26
CA GLY A 187 4.27 -20.46 0.19
C GLY A 187 4.65 -20.00 -1.21
N PHE A 188 4.13 -20.72 -2.19
CA PHE A 188 4.22 -20.40 -3.62
C PHE A 188 2.97 -20.93 -4.36
N GLY A 189 2.67 -20.37 -5.52
CA GLY A 189 1.51 -20.73 -6.33
C GLY A 189 1.83 -21.47 -7.64
N HIS A 190 3.08 -21.39 -8.11
CA HIS A 190 3.47 -21.85 -9.44
C HIS A 190 4.79 -22.64 -9.40
N GLY A 191 4.74 -23.86 -8.83
CA GLY A 191 5.86 -24.80 -8.92
C GLY A 191 6.25 -25.05 -10.38
N ALA A 192 7.54 -24.92 -10.68
CA ALA A 192 8.10 -25.07 -12.02
C ALA A 192 9.15 -26.19 -12.11
N ALA A 193 9.26 -26.99 -11.05
CA ALA A 193 10.27 -28.01 -10.91
C ALA A 193 9.77 -29.41 -11.30
N GLN A 194 10.68 -30.38 -11.36
CA GLN A 194 10.34 -31.78 -11.60
C GLN A 194 11.01 -32.69 -10.58
N GLY A 195 10.26 -33.69 -10.10
CA GLY A 195 10.78 -34.75 -9.25
C GLY A 195 10.73 -34.44 -7.75
N LYS A 196 11.22 -35.40 -6.95
CA LYS A 196 11.05 -35.43 -5.48
C LYS A 196 12.04 -34.55 -4.70
N ASN A 197 13.06 -33.99 -5.37
CA ASN A 197 14.06 -33.11 -4.76
C ASN A 197 13.73 -31.62 -4.99
N ALA A 198 12.45 -31.32 -5.17
CA ALA A 198 11.93 -30.01 -5.53
C ALA A 198 11.01 -29.46 -4.44
N GLU A 199 11.45 -29.57 -3.18
CA GLU A 199 10.68 -29.14 -2.03
C GLU A 199 11.27 -27.87 -1.38
N PHE A 200 10.39 -27.06 -0.80
CA PHE A 200 10.74 -25.98 0.12
C PHE A 200 10.37 -26.41 1.55
N TRP A 201 11.37 -26.48 2.41
CA TRP A 201 11.24 -26.98 3.78
C TRP A 201 11.20 -25.82 4.76
N ILE A 202 10.30 -25.87 5.73
CA ILE A 202 10.17 -24.88 6.81
C ILE A 202 10.20 -25.62 8.14
N ASP A 203 11.09 -25.23 9.05
CA ASP A 203 11.20 -25.83 10.39
C ASP A 203 11.00 -24.84 11.54
N GLN A 204 11.00 -23.54 11.24
CA GLN A 204 10.61 -22.50 12.18
C GLN A 204 9.75 -21.43 11.51
N PHE A 205 8.80 -20.90 12.25
CA PHE A 205 7.91 -19.83 11.83
C PHE A 205 7.68 -18.91 13.02
N GLU A 206 7.96 -17.60 12.88
CA GLU A 206 7.98 -16.65 13.99
C GLU A 206 7.35 -15.32 13.58
N LEU A 207 6.56 -14.74 14.49
CA LEU A 207 6.13 -13.34 14.42
C LEU A 207 6.69 -12.62 15.65
N ILE A 208 7.55 -11.64 15.44
CA ILE A 208 8.31 -11.00 16.52
C ILE A 208 7.99 -9.50 16.55
N PRO A 209 7.61 -8.91 17.70
CA PRO A 209 7.57 -7.46 17.85
C PRO A 209 8.98 -6.88 17.72
N ILE A 210 9.16 -5.91 16.84
CA ILE A 210 10.44 -5.22 16.64
C ILE A 210 10.31 -3.75 16.99
N ALA A 211 11.43 -3.11 17.32
CA ALA A 211 11.47 -1.66 17.41
C ALA A 211 11.20 -1.07 16.01
N ALA A 212 10.68 0.16 15.98
CA ALA A 212 10.65 0.91 14.73
C ALA A 212 12.08 1.01 14.16
N PRO A 213 12.28 0.84 12.84
CA PRO A 213 13.59 0.99 12.21
C PRO A 213 14.25 2.33 12.55
N ASP A 214 15.58 2.38 12.64
CA ASP A 214 16.31 3.62 13.03
C ASP A 214 16.10 4.78 12.04
N ASP A 215 15.84 4.45 10.77
CA ASP A 215 15.49 5.38 9.70
C ASP A 215 14.00 5.72 9.64
N TYR A 216 13.16 5.05 10.43
CA TYR A 216 11.76 5.39 10.57
C TYR A 216 11.61 6.70 11.34
N ARG A 217 11.32 7.75 10.59
CA ARG A 217 10.77 8.98 11.12
C ARG A 217 9.26 8.87 11.10
N ARG A 218 8.64 8.78 12.29
CA ARG A 218 7.23 9.18 12.43
C ARG A 218 7.17 10.61 11.90
N ARG A 219 6.55 10.85 10.74
CA ARG A 219 6.24 12.24 10.38
C ARG A 219 5.15 12.63 11.34
N ASP A 220 5.40 13.65 12.13
CA ASP A 220 4.39 14.18 13.02
C ASP A 220 3.13 14.53 12.19
N ALA A 221 1.96 14.41 12.83
CA ALA A 221 0.73 14.98 12.27
C ALA A 221 0.98 16.45 11.87
N PRO A 222 0.21 17.03 10.95
CA PRO A 222 0.39 18.44 10.58
C PRO A 222 0.51 19.27 11.83
N GLN A 223 1.71 19.82 12.06
CA GLN A 223 1.86 20.76 13.13
C GLN A 223 1.06 21.98 12.67
N LYS A 224 -0.12 22.18 13.28
CA LYS A 224 -0.94 23.36 13.06
C LYS A 224 0.00 24.55 13.20
N LEU A 225 0.17 25.30 12.11
CA LEU A 225 1.15 26.38 12.10
C LEU A 225 0.67 27.43 13.12
N PRO A 226 1.52 27.84 14.09
CA PRO A 226 1.16 28.84 15.08
C PRO A 226 1.22 30.24 14.45
N VAL A 227 0.48 30.45 13.37
CA VAL A 227 0.45 31.69 12.60
C VAL A 227 -0.83 32.45 12.94
N ALA A 228 -0.66 33.73 13.28
CA ALA A 228 -1.76 34.62 13.60
C ALA A 228 -2.57 34.90 12.32
N ALA A 229 -3.90 34.76 12.36
CA ALA A 229 -4.73 34.92 11.17
C ALA A 229 -4.58 36.30 10.52
N GLU A 230 -4.23 37.32 11.30
CA GLU A 230 -4.05 38.72 10.86
C GLU A 230 -2.77 38.93 10.04
N SER A 231 -1.76 38.07 10.23
CA SER A 231 -0.52 38.14 9.43
C SER A 231 -0.69 37.54 8.04
N LEU A 232 -1.74 36.76 7.81
CA LEU A 232 -2.01 36.08 6.55
C LEU A 232 -2.72 36.98 5.54
N VAL A 233 -2.59 36.63 4.26
CA VAL A 233 -3.26 37.29 3.14
C VAL A 233 -4.33 36.34 2.59
N PRO A 234 -5.63 36.66 2.67
CA PRO A 234 -6.67 35.81 2.11
C PRO A 234 -6.53 35.70 0.59
N LEU A 235 -6.63 34.47 0.07
CA LEU A 235 -6.57 34.18 -1.36
C LEU A 235 -7.93 33.78 -1.95
N GLY A 236 -8.93 33.57 -1.09
CA GLY A 236 -10.28 33.15 -1.48
C GLY A 236 -10.69 31.84 -0.80
N GLY A 237 -11.97 31.74 -0.43
CA GLY A 237 -12.48 30.59 0.31
C GLY A 237 -11.72 30.35 1.61
N ARG A 238 -11.11 29.16 1.73
CA ARG A 238 -10.31 28.75 2.91
C ARG A 238 -8.80 28.90 2.69
N TRP A 239 -8.36 29.48 1.56
CA TRP A 239 -6.95 29.62 1.18
C TRP A 239 -6.34 30.95 1.63
N HIS A 240 -5.11 30.88 2.12
CA HIS A 240 -4.36 32.00 2.66
C HIS A 240 -2.90 31.91 2.22
N TYR A 241 -2.25 33.06 2.10
CA TYR A 241 -0.82 33.19 1.85
C TYR A 241 -0.12 33.66 3.13
N ASP A 242 0.93 32.98 3.53
CA ASP A 242 1.85 33.43 4.59
C ASP A 242 3.07 34.13 3.97
N PRO A 243 3.23 35.45 4.14
CA PRO A 243 4.39 36.17 3.65
C PRO A 243 5.70 35.75 4.31
N GLN A 244 5.68 35.13 5.49
CA GLN A 244 6.86 34.77 6.28
C GLN A 244 7.84 35.96 6.47
N GLY A 245 7.29 37.15 6.70
CA GLY A 245 8.05 38.42 6.81
C GLY A 245 8.39 39.09 5.47
N GLY A 246 8.02 38.47 4.34
CA GLY A 246 8.13 39.00 2.99
C GLY A 246 6.97 39.93 2.57
N PRO A 247 6.85 40.21 1.25
CA PRO A 247 5.80 41.07 0.72
C PRO A 247 4.39 40.53 0.98
N ARG A 248 3.43 41.38 1.34
CA ARG A 248 2.00 40.98 1.50
C ARG A 248 1.27 40.71 0.18
N ARG A 249 1.96 40.74 -0.96
CA ARG A 249 1.41 40.35 -2.25
C ARG A 249 1.79 38.90 -2.51
N ALA A 250 0.79 38.03 -2.62
CA ALA A 250 1.01 36.63 -2.95
C ALA A 250 1.79 36.47 -4.27
N PRO A 251 2.67 35.46 -4.36
CA PRO A 251 3.36 35.14 -5.61
C PRO A 251 2.37 34.70 -6.69
N GLN A 252 2.80 34.73 -7.96
CA GLN A 252 1.95 34.25 -9.06
C GLN A 252 1.71 32.74 -9.00
N GLN A 253 2.69 31.99 -8.51
CA GLN A 253 2.64 30.54 -8.39
C GLN A 253 3.31 30.09 -7.09
N PHE A 254 2.91 28.91 -6.64
CA PHE A 254 3.50 28.17 -5.54
C PHE A 254 4.10 26.87 -6.08
N ASP A 255 5.38 26.66 -5.83
CA ASP A 255 6.19 25.55 -6.36
C ASP A 255 7.08 24.96 -5.25
N HIS A 256 8.12 24.19 -5.61
CA HIS A 256 9.00 23.57 -4.61
C HIS A 256 9.73 24.53 -3.68
N THR A 257 9.80 25.82 -4.02
CA THR A 257 10.54 26.81 -3.24
C THR A 257 9.70 27.53 -2.20
N ASN A 258 8.37 27.53 -2.33
CA ASN A 258 7.47 28.36 -1.53
C ASN A 258 6.09 27.74 -1.27
N ALA A 259 5.86 26.45 -1.57
CA ALA A 259 4.59 25.78 -1.31
C ALA A 259 4.20 25.71 0.19
N ASP A 260 5.15 25.90 1.09
CA ASP A 260 4.93 26.07 2.54
C ASP A 260 4.24 27.39 2.90
N GLN A 261 4.25 28.37 2.00
CA GLN A 261 3.56 29.66 2.15
C GLN A 261 2.08 29.61 1.72
N LEU A 262 1.66 28.55 1.01
CA LEU A 262 0.27 28.37 0.60
C LEU A 262 -0.50 27.57 1.66
N LEU A 263 -1.33 28.27 2.44
CA LEU A 263 -2.02 27.72 3.57
C LEU A 263 -3.50 27.46 3.29
N TYR A 264 -4.00 26.33 3.79
CA TYR A 264 -5.41 25.98 3.84
C TYR A 264 -5.89 26.02 5.29
N LEU A 265 -7.03 26.66 5.54
CA LEU A 265 -7.66 26.68 6.86
C LEU A 265 -8.44 25.37 7.06
N ALA A 266 -7.88 24.39 7.76
CA ALA A 266 -8.57 23.17 8.21
C ALA A 266 -9.12 23.40 9.64
N ASP A 267 -8.68 22.61 10.63
CA ASP A 267 -8.83 22.87 12.07
C ASP A 267 -7.67 23.66 12.68
N GLY A 268 -6.98 24.37 11.79
CA GLY A 268 -5.76 25.15 11.92
C GLY A 268 -5.21 25.42 10.52
N PHE A 269 -4.23 26.32 10.40
CA PHE A 269 -3.56 26.52 9.13
C PHE A 269 -2.58 25.38 8.85
N ILE A 270 -2.70 24.78 7.67
CA ILE A 270 -1.83 23.73 7.16
C ILE A 270 -1.31 24.12 5.78
N ALA A 271 -0.12 23.65 5.40
CA ALA A 271 0.45 23.80 4.06
C ALA A 271 0.36 22.47 3.29
N PRO A 272 -0.76 22.16 2.60
CA PRO A 272 -0.99 20.81 2.08
C PRO A 272 -0.05 20.39 0.96
N PHE A 273 0.48 21.35 0.20
CA PHE A 273 1.38 21.09 -0.91
C PHE A 273 2.86 21.09 -0.51
N ALA A 274 3.19 21.52 0.72
CA ALA A 274 4.56 21.47 1.22
C ALA A 274 5.11 20.04 1.12
N GLU A 275 6.35 19.91 0.63
CA GLU A 275 7.04 18.63 0.37
C GLU A 275 6.41 17.71 -0.70
N ASN A 276 5.27 18.10 -1.30
CA ASN A 276 4.58 17.31 -2.33
C ASN A 276 4.82 17.81 -3.76
N THR A 277 5.46 18.95 -3.92
CA THR A 277 5.71 19.59 -5.21
C THR A 277 6.86 18.99 -6.01
N THR A 278 7.66 18.10 -5.40
CA THR A 278 8.83 17.47 -6.03
C THR A 278 8.59 15.99 -6.29
N SER A 279 9.25 15.44 -7.31
CA SER A 279 9.16 14.02 -7.64
C SER A 279 10.40 13.52 -8.37
N TRP A 280 10.38 12.26 -8.78
CA TRP A 280 11.42 11.64 -9.60
C TRP A 280 10.79 11.06 -10.86
N ARG A 281 11.31 11.48 -12.00
CA ARG A 281 11.07 10.80 -13.27
C ARG A 281 11.95 9.55 -13.27
N ARG A 282 11.36 8.41 -12.90
CA ARG A 282 12.11 7.18 -12.65
C ARG A 282 12.48 6.45 -13.93
N ARG A 283 13.57 5.70 -13.89
CA ARG A 283 13.94 4.74 -14.94
C ARG A 283 12.76 3.80 -15.22
N GLY A 284 12.44 3.63 -16.50
CA GLY A 284 11.31 2.82 -16.96
C GLY A 284 10.00 3.58 -17.12
N TYR A 285 9.91 4.84 -16.65
CA TYR A 285 8.79 5.71 -17.00
C TYR A 285 8.94 6.23 -18.44
N VAL A 286 7.85 6.75 -18.99
CA VAL A 286 7.84 7.44 -20.28
C VAL A 286 7.92 8.95 -20.03
N GLY A 287 8.90 9.64 -20.62
CA GLY A 287 9.00 11.10 -20.54
C GLY A 287 7.96 11.81 -21.43
N VAL A 288 7.85 13.13 -21.30
CA VAL A 288 6.98 13.94 -22.18
C VAL A 288 7.30 13.80 -23.67
N ASP A 289 8.53 13.41 -24.03
CA ASP A 289 8.95 13.15 -25.41
C ASP A 289 8.52 11.76 -25.94
N GLY A 290 7.77 11.00 -25.14
CA GLY A 290 7.28 9.65 -25.46
C GLY A 290 8.34 8.56 -25.34
N LYS A 291 9.56 8.86 -24.87
CA LYS A 291 10.64 7.88 -24.74
C LYS A 291 10.77 7.34 -23.32
N LEU A 292 11.33 6.14 -23.23
CA LEU A 292 11.67 5.55 -21.95
C LEU A 292 12.82 6.31 -21.28
N VAL A 293 12.63 6.58 -20.01
CA VAL A 293 13.59 7.20 -19.11
C VAL A 293 14.62 6.14 -18.71
N ASN A 294 15.90 6.41 -18.96
CA ASN A 294 16.98 5.42 -18.80
C ASN A 294 17.66 5.47 -17.43
N LYS A 295 17.45 6.55 -16.66
CA LYS A 295 17.97 6.77 -15.30
C LYS A 295 17.00 7.65 -14.53
N ASP A 296 17.02 7.56 -13.20
CA ASP A 296 16.19 8.43 -12.36
C ASP A 296 16.63 9.90 -12.51
N GLU A 297 15.67 10.78 -12.74
CA GLU A 297 15.86 12.23 -12.88
C GLU A 297 14.99 12.96 -11.86
N TYR A 298 15.58 13.85 -11.08
CA TYR A 298 14.85 14.66 -10.11
C TYR A 298 14.03 15.74 -10.83
N VAL A 299 12.76 15.88 -10.45
CA VAL A 299 11.84 16.89 -10.98
C VAL A 299 11.41 17.78 -9.82
N ALA A 300 11.97 18.99 -9.77
CA ALA A 300 11.72 19.93 -8.68
C ALA A 300 10.26 20.43 -8.72
N ASP A 301 9.78 20.88 -9.89
CA ASP A 301 8.45 21.44 -10.07
C ASP A 301 7.47 20.40 -10.62
N ASN A 302 7.38 19.23 -9.97
CA ASN A 302 6.39 18.21 -10.35
C ASN A 302 4.94 18.68 -10.13
N VAL A 303 4.72 19.56 -9.14
CA VAL A 303 3.44 20.23 -8.91
C VAL A 303 3.68 21.73 -8.76
N VAL A 304 2.92 22.52 -9.52
CA VAL A 304 2.91 23.98 -9.43
C VAL A 304 1.47 24.44 -9.26
N ILE A 305 1.23 25.33 -8.31
CA ILE A 305 -0.11 25.79 -7.94
C ILE A 305 -0.24 27.27 -8.27
N THR A 306 -1.32 27.63 -8.96
CA THR A 306 -1.71 29.03 -9.21
C THR A 306 -3.07 29.29 -8.56
N ILE A 307 -3.26 30.47 -7.98
CA ILE A 307 -4.57 30.91 -7.48
C ILE A 307 -5.14 31.96 -8.43
N THR A 308 -6.36 31.71 -8.92
CA THR A 308 -7.17 32.71 -9.64
C THR A 308 -8.23 33.30 -8.70
N ASP A 309 -9.09 34.19 -9.22
CA ASP A 309 -10.17 34.78 -8.42
C ASP A 309 -11.18 33.73 -7.90
N ASP A 310 -11.30 32.59 -8.57
CA ASP A 310 -12.33 31.57 -8.32
C ASP A 310 -11.80 30.13 -8.19
N HIS A 311 -10.54 29.85 -8.56
CA HIS A 311 -9.96 28.50 -8.54
C HIS A 311 -8.56 28.43 -7.94
N LEU A 312 -8.30 27.30 -7.31
CA LEU A 312 -6.97 26.72 -7.16
C LEU A 312 -6.68 25.92 -8.44
N VAL A 313 -5.64 26.29 -9.16
CA VAL A 313 -5.19 25.62 -10.40
C VAL A 313 -3.92 24.84 -10.10
N ILE A 314 -3.96 23.54 -10.29
CA ILE A 314 -2.85 22.61 -10.01
C ILE A 314 -2.33 22.11 -11.35
N HIS A 315 -1.10 22.50 -11.67
CA HIS A 315 -0.32 21.93 -12.75
C HIS A 315 0.49 20.77 -12.21
N SER A 316 0.44 19.60 -12.87
CA SER A 316 1.24 18.44 -12.47
C SER A 316 1.87 17.73 -13.66
N HIS A 317 3.08 17.20 -13.46
CA HIS A 317 3.78 16.31 -14.39
C HIS A 317 3.33 14.84 -14.28
N ASN A 318 2.33 14.51 -13.45
CA ASN A 318 1.83 13.14 -13.24
C ASN A 318 2.93 12.14 -12.78
N LEU A 319 3.90 12.60 -11.97
CA LEU A 319 4.94 11.73 -11.42
C LEU A 319 4.69 11.44 -9.94
N PRO A 320 4.46 10.17 -9.55
CA PRO A 320 4.28 9.81 -8.15
C PRO A 320 5.53 10.12 -7.33
N ASN A 321 5.39 10.85 -6.23
CA ASN A 321 6.50 11.21 -5.34
C ASN A 321 6.88 10.09 -4.34
N HIS A 322 6.37 8.88 -4.55
CA HIS A 322 6.61 7.67 -3.78
C HIS A 322 7.03 6.51 -4.70
N PRO A 323 7.57 5.40 -4.16
CA PRO A 323 7.79 4.18 -4.94
C PRO A 323 6.48 3.62 -5.50
N THR A 324 6.54 3.06 -6.71
CA THR A 324 5.40 2.37 -7.36
C THR A 324 5.76 0.91 -7.62
N ALA A 325 4.78 0.10 -8.02
CA ALA A 325 5.11 -1.16 -8.70
C ALA A 325 5.82 -0.89 -10.04
N VAL A 326 6.40 -1.94 -10.62
CA VAL A 326 7.03 -1.88 -11.94
C VAL A 326 5.93 -1.99 -12.99
N PHE A 327 5.78 -0.93 -13.79
CA PHE A 327 4.84 -0.86 -14.91
C PHE A 327 5.60 -0.66 -16.22
N PRO A 328 5.27 -1.39 -17.30
CA PRO A 328 4.25 -2.44 -17.39
C PRO A 328 4.58 -3.65 -16.52
N ASP A 329 3.55 -4.24 -15.92
CA ASP A 329 3.65 -5.43 -15.07
C ASP A 329 3.79 -6.69 -15.94
N ARG A 330 4.92 -6.80 -16.64
CA ARG A 330 5.19 -7.90 -17.60
C ARG A 330 5.22 -9.26 -16.93
N TRP A 331 5.49 -9.29 -15.64
CA TRP A 331 5.59 -10.51 -14.83
C TRP A 331 4.29 -10.89 -14.15
N ARG A 332 3.21 -10.10 -14.35
CA ARG A 332 1.90 -10.31 -13.70
C ARG A 332 2.03 -10.43 -12.18
N ALA A 333 2.93 -9.66 -11.58
CA ALA A 333 3.11 -9.62 -10.13
C ALA A 333 1.89 -9.01 -9.41
N LEU A 334 1.12 -8.19 -10.13
CA LEU A 334 -0.20 -7.67 -9.76
C LEU A 334 -1.27 -8.30 -10.67
N ASP A 335 -1.54 -7.68 -11.82
CA ASP A 335 -2.62 -8.05 -12.74
C ASP A 335 -2.16 -8.24 -14.19
N GLY A 336 -0.92 -7.85 -14.50
CA GLY A 336 -0.43 -7.79 -15.87
C GLY A 336 -0.70 -6.48 -16.60
N ASN A 337 -0.93 -5.37 -15.90
CA ASN A 337 -1.16 -4.05 -16.50
C ASN A 337 -0.07 -3.71 -17.55
N PRO A 338 -0.45 -3.56 -18.83
CA PRO A 338 0.50 -3.38 -19.93
C PRO A 338 0.96 -1.92 -20.10
N ASN A 339 0.45 -0.98 -19.31
CA ASN A 339 0.68 0.45 -19.49
C ASN A 339 1.93 0.91 -18.74
N TYR A 340 2.51 2.01 -19.21
CA TYR A 340 3.61 2.69 -18.52
C TYR A 340 3.06 3.82 -17.64
N ILE A 341 3.83 4.22 -16.64
CA ILE A 341 3.66 5.54 -16.02
C ILE A 341 4.34 6.54 -16.95
N ALA A 342 3.60 7.54 -17.43
CA ALA A 342 4.12 8.59 -18.28
C ALA A 342 4.07 9.94 -17.59
N GLU A 343 5.14 10.70 -17.73
CA GLU A 343 5.13 12.13 -17.44
C GLU A 343 4.16 12.83 -18.38
N LYS A 344 3.24 13.60 -17.81
CA LYS A 344 2.20 14.31 -18.53
C LYS A 344 1.94 15.64 -17.87
N GLU A 345 1.94 16.69 -18.67
CA GLU A 345 1.47 18.00 -18.23
C GLU A 345 -0.06 17.98 -18.12
N THR A 346 -0.55 18.15 -16.90
CA THR A 346 -1.96 18.14 -16.57
C THR A 346 -2.34 19.41 -15.83
N GLU A 347 -3.56 19.92 -16.09
CA GLU A 347 -4.13 21.06 -15.38
C GLU A 347 -5.44 20.64 -14.71
N TRP A 348 -5.51 20.88 -13.40
CA TRP A 348 -6.67 20.55 -12.57
C TRP A 348 -7.16 21.81 -11.86
N ARG A 349 -8.47 22.08 -11.96
CA ARG A 349 -9.10 23.27 -11.37
C ARG A 349 -10.01 22.86 -10.24
N ILE A 350 -9.84 23.50 -9.08
CA ILE A 350 -10.59 23.25 -7.85
C ILE A 350 -11.25 24.57 -7.43
N PRO A 351 -12.59 24.65 -7.33
CA PRO A 351 -13.25 25.88 -6.89
C PRO A 351 -12.77 26.32 -5.50
N LEU A 352 -12.40 27.60 -5.34
CA LEU A 352 -11.98 28.13 -4.03
C LEU A 352 -13.13 28.16 -3.02
N VAL A 353 -14.36 28.35 -3.53
CA VAL A 353 -15.59 28.38 -2.73
C VAL A 353 -16.53 27.28 -3.24
N PRO A 354 -16.46 26.08 -2.65
CA PRO A 354 -17.34 24.97 -3.00
C PRO A 354 -18.80 25.35 -2.75
N ARG A 355 -19.70 24.86 -3.61
CA ARG A 355 -21.15 25.02 -3.45
C ARG A 355 -21.81 23.65 -3.47
N GLU A 356 -22.68 23.39 -2.52
CA GLU A 356 -23.52 22.19 -2.54
C GLU A 356 -24.31 22.08 -3.86
N ASN A 357 -24.40 20.87 -4.38
CA ASN A 357 -25.25 20.57 -5.52
C ASN A 357 -26.58 20.00 -5.01
N PRO A 358 -27.73 20.68 -5.23
CA PRO A 358 -29.04 20.15 -4.84
C PRO A 358 -29.43 18.91 -5.68
N GLU A 359 -28.82 18.71 -6.84
CA GLU A 359 -29.05 17.56 -7.73
C GLU A 359 -27.96 16.47 -7.59
N ARG A 360 -27.21 16.49 -6.48
CA ARG A 360 -26.17 15.50 -6.17
C ARG A 360 -26.71 14.08 -6.23
N LYS A 361 -25.87 13.18 -6.75
CA LYS A 361 -26.18 11.75 -6.88
C LYS A 361 -25.02 10.96 -6.32
N ALA A 362 -25.30 10.10 -5.35
CA ALA A 362 -24.36 9.09 -4.91
C ALA A 362 -24.52 7.83 -5.77
N MET A 363 -23.44 7.06 -5.88
CA MET A 363 -23.46 5.71 -6.40
C MET A 363 -24.45 4.85 -5.61
N GLN A 364 -25.10 3.90 -6.28
CA GLN A 364 -26.17 3.08 -5.68
C GLN A 364 -25.86 1.60 -5.86
N ASN A 365 -26.21 0.78 -4.86
CA ASN A 365 -26.04 -0.67 -4.89
C ASN A 365 -24.60 -1.13 -5.19
N GLY A 366 -23.60 -0.33 -4.84
CA GLY A 366 -22.20 -0.61 -5.16
C GLY A 366 -21.87 -0.55 -6.64
N THR A 367 -22.63 0.20 -7.46
CA THR A 367 -22.35 0.44 -8.89
C THR A 367 -22.39 1.93 -9.23
N ASN A 368 -21.78 2.31 -10.37
CA ASN A 368 -21.83 3.67 -10.91
C ASN A 368 -22.76 3.80 -12.13
N GLU A 369 -23.75 2.90 -12.28
CA GLU A 369 -24.66 2.88 -13.43
C GLU A 369 -25.50 4.16 -13.56
N ASN A 370 -25.74 4.86 -12.44
CA ASN A 370 -26.47 6.12 -12.41
C ASN A 370 -25.60 7.34 -12.78
N GLY A 371 -24.31 7.15 -13.06
CA GLY A 371 -23.38 8.20 -13.47
C GLY A 371 -23.08 9.22 -12.37
N ALA A 372 -23.07 8.80 -11.10
CA ALA A 372 -22.72 9.65 -9.96
C ALA A 372 -21.29 10.23 -10.06
N LEU A 373 -20.36 9.44 -10.59
CA LEU A 373 -18.98 9.87 -10.86
C LEU A 373 -18.59 9.60 -12.33
N PRO A 374 -17.67 10.40 -12.92
CA PRO A 374 -17.09 10.06 -14.22
C PRO A 374 -16.19 8.83 -14.11
N LEU A 375 -15.95 8.12 -15.23
CA LEU A 375 -14.94 7.04 -15.31
C LEU A 375 -13.49 7.52 -15.24
N GLY A 376 -13.28 8.84 -15.32
CA GLY A 376 -11.98 9.45 -15.23
C GLY A 376 -11.71 10.08 -13.87
N PRO A 377 -10.83 11.08 -13.84
CA PRO A 377 -10.49 11.81 -12.62
C PRO A 377 -11.73 12.36 -11.88
N ILE A 378 -11.76 12.16 -10.56
CA ILE A 378 -12.77 12.69 -9.64
C ILE A 378 -12.21 13.72 -8.65
N GLY A 379 -10.89 13.76 -8.49
CA GLY A 379 -10.19 14.75 -7.68
C GLY A 379 -8.69 14.66 -7.92
N VAL A 380 -7.93 15.46 -7.19
CA VAL A 380 -6.47 15.50 -7.27
C VAL A 380 -5.86 15.48 -5.87
N ALA A 381 -4.87 14.63 -5.70
CA ALA A 381 -4.07 14.52 -4.49
C ALA A 381 -3.10 15.70 -4.36
N VAL A 382 -2.63 15.95 -3.14
CA VAL A 382 -1.65 17.02 -2.88
C VAL A 382 -0.31 16.84 -3.61
N ASN A 383 0.01 15.63 -4.07
CA ASN A 383 1.20 15.35 -4.91
C ASN A 383 0.94 15.44 -6.43
N GLY A 384 -0.23 15.94 -6.83
CA GLY A 384 -0.61 16.15 -8.23
C GLY A 384 -1.12 14.90 -8.97
N ILE A 385 -1.11 13.73 -8.34
CA ILE A 385 -1.71 12.51 -8.88
C ILE A 385 -3.23 12.53 -8.68
N VAL A 386 -3.98 12.09 -9.67
CA VAL A 386 -5.45 12.15 -9.62
C VAL A 386 -6.07 10.95 -8.89
N PHE A 387 -7.22 11.19 -8.27
CA PHE A 387 -8.11 10.16 -7.78
C PHE A 387 -9.08 9.75 -8.89
N PHE A 388 -9.33 8.45 -9.03
CA PHE A 388 -10.37 7.89 -9.89
C PHE A 388 -11.50 7.33 -9.02
N ASN A 389 -12.64 7.07 -9.65
CA ASN A 389 -13.77 6.39 -9.01
C ASN A 389 -13.37 4.94 -8.64
N PRO A 390 -14.12 4.23 -7.77
CA PRO A 390 -13.71 2.92 -7.28
C PRO A 390 -13.77 1.79 -8.33
N PHE A 391 -14.33 2.04 -9.51
CA PHE A 391 -14.56 1.01 -10.51
C PHE A 391 -13.45 0.91 -11.54
N ASP A 392 -13.32 -0.31 -12.07
CA ASP A 392 -12.59 -0.53 -13.30
C ASP A 392 -13.43 -0.08 -14.53
N HIS A 393 -12.88 -0.28 -15.73
CA HIS A 393 -13.53 0.07 -17.00
C HIS A 393 -14.94 -0.53 -17.23
N LEU A 394 -15.37 -1.53 -16.44
CA LEU A 394 -16.68 -2.18 -16.55
C LEU A 394 -17.76 -1.56 -15.63
N GLN A 395 -17.41 -0.56 -14.81
CA GLN A 395 -18.33 0.20 -13.92
C GLN A 395 -19.05 -0.59 -12.82
N THR A 396 -18.80 -1.89 -12.73
CA THR A 396 -19.47 -2.81 -11.80
C THR A 396 -18.49 -3.67 -11.00
N GLU A 397 -17.20 -3.63 -11.34
CA GLU A 397 -16.15 -4.33 -10.60
C GLU A 397 -15.20 -3.33 -9.96
N ASP A 398 -14.93 -3.55 -8.67
CA ASP A 398 -14.00 -2.76 -7.88
C ASP A 398 -12.56 -3.01 -8.37
N ALA A 399 -11.78 -1.95 -8.59
CA ALA A 399 -10.46 -2.02 -9.22
C ALA A 399 -9.34 -2.64 -8.35
N LEU A 400 -9.70 -3.27 -7.22
CA LEU A 400 -8.79 -3.59 -6.11
C LEU A 400 -7.64 -4.51 -6.44
N TRP A 401 -7.83 -5.40 -7.42
CA TRP A 401 -6.86 -6.44 -7.76
C TRP A 401 -5.72 -5.96 -8.68
N ARG A 402 -5.77 -4.70 -9.14
CA ARG A 402 -4.80 -4.12 -10.10
C ARG A 402 -3.85 -3.10 -9.50
N LEU A 403 -4.00 -2.81 -8.20
CA LEU A 403 -3.33 -1.69 -7.55
C LEU A 403 -1.95 -2.07 -7.04
N ASP A 404 -1.00 -1.14 -7.09
CA ASP A 404 0.25 -1.29 -6.35
C ASP A 404 0.06 -1.08 -4.84
N ARG A 405 1.15 -1.21 -4.07
CA ARG A 405 1.16 -1.03 -2.61
C ARG A 405 0.72 0.37 -2.15
N CYS A 406 0.64 1.31 -3.07
CA CYS A 406 0.24 2.70 -2.84
C CYS A 406 -1.16 2.98 -3.37
N CYS A 407 -1.91 1.91 -3.68
CA CYS A 407 -3.28 1.94 -4.15
C CYS A 407 -3.48 2.62 -5.51
N GLY A 408 -2.44 2.66 -6.35
CA GLY A 408 -2.51 3.25 -7.67
C GLY A 408 -1.97 2.38 -8.80
N HIS A 409 -2.28 2.76 -10.04
CA HIS A 409 -1.75 2.15 -11.26
C HIS A 409 -1.91 3.10 -12.47
N PRO A 410 -1.20 2.86 -13.59
CA PRO A 410 -1.39 3.63 -14.81
C PRO A 410 -2.61 3.17 -15.62
N ALA A 411 -3.35 4.13 -16.17
CA ALA A 411 -4.44 3.94 -17.13
C ALA A 411 -3.89 3.64 -18.55
N PRO A 412 -4.74 3.23 -19.52
CA PRO A 412 -4.34 3.05 -20.92
C PRO A 412 -3.69 4.28 -21.56
N ASN A 413 -4.08 5.48 -21.12
CA ASN A 413 -3.47 6.73 -21.55
C ASN A 413 -2.16 7.05 -20.78
N SER A 414 -1.64 6.15 -19.94
CA SER A 414 -0.45 6.27 -19.10
C SER A 414 -0.53 7.27 -17.94
N LEU A 415 -1.73 7.75 -17.58
CA LEU A 415 -1.96 8.56 -16.38
C LEU A 415 -1.95 7.66 -15.14
N TYR A 416 -1.08 7.94 -14.16
CA TYR A 416 -1.07 7.19 -12.91
C TYR A 416 -2.12 7.80 -11.98
N HIS A 417 -2.88 6.97 -11.27
CA HIS A 417 -4.02 7.41 -10.48
C HIS A 417 -4.30 6.46 -9.33
N TYR A 418 -5.01 6.96 -8.31
CA TYR A 418 -5.41 6.19 -7.14
C TYR A 418 -6.89 5.81 -7.18
N HIS A 419 -7.21 4.58 -6.77
CA HIS A 419 -8.59 4.10 -6.60
C HIS A 419 -9.02 4.01 -5.12
N LYS A 420 -8.05 4.01 -4.19
CA LYS A 420 -8.28 3.94 -2.73
C LYS A 420 -7.43 4.97 -2.01
N TYR A 421 -7.54 4.99 -0.68
CA TYR A 421 -6.64 5.73 0.19
C TYR A 421 -5.16 5.42 -0.17
N PRO A 422 -4.44 6.39 -0.75
CA PRO A 422 -3.08 6.14 -1.18
C PRO A 422 -2.13 6.29 0.00
N VAL A 423 -1.95 5.18 0.73
CA VAL A 423 -1.14 5.09 1.95
C VAL A 423 0.30 5.59 1.79
N CYS A 424 0.80 5.65 0.54
CA CYS A 424 2.14 6.11 0.23
C CYS A 424 2.26 7.57 -0.20
N ILE A 425 1.16 8.33 -0.33
CA ILE A 425 1.29 9.77 -0.59
C ILE A 425 2.27 10.31 0.44
N LYS A 426 3.36 10.92 -0.03
CA LYS A 426 4.26 11.67 0.83
C LYS A 426 3.53 12.92 1.30
N SER A 427 2.47 12.75 2.08
CA SER A 427 1.90 13.88 2.77
C SER A 427 2.99 14.39 3.72
N PRO A 428 3.12 15.69 4.01
CA PRO A 428 4.02 16.16 5.07
C PRO A 428 3.77 15.48 6.44
N TRP A 429 2.82 14.53 6.52
CA TRP A 429 2.29 13.90 7.71
C TRP A 429 2.26 12.38 7.58
N THR A 430 2.35 11.69 8.71
CA THR A 430 2.00 10.27 8.79
C THR A 430 0.66 10.23 9.48
N ASP A 431 -0.38 9.80 8.76
CA ASP A 431 -1.69 9.62 9.37
C ASP A 431 -1.69 8.32 10.16
N ASP A 432 -1.31 8.43 11.44
CA ASP A 432 -1.11 7.30 12.31
C ASP A 432 -2.27 7.05 13.27
N GLY A 433 -3.40 7.71 13.01
CA GLY A 433 -4.64 7.63 13.77
C GLY A 433 -4.56 8.30 15.14
N ALA A 434 -3.59 9.18 15.40
CA ALA A 434 -3.50 9.88 16.68
C ALA A 434 -4.48 11.05 16.82
N ASP A 435 -4.95 11.61 15.70
CA ASP A 435 -5.85 12.76 15.63
C ASP A 435 -6.74 12.62 14.38
N HIS A 436 -7.62 13.61 14.13
CA HIS A 436 -8.32 13.72 12.85
C HIS A 436 -7.32 13.74 11.70
N SER A 437 -7.61 12.99 10.65
CA SER A 437 -6.75 12.88 9.48
C SER A 437 -6.42 14.23 8.84
N PRO A 438 -5.30 14.34 8.13
CA PRO A 438 -4.99 15.51 7.32
C PRO A 438 -5.67 15.49 5.95
N VAL A 439 -5.68 16.63 5.27
CA VAL A 439 -6.14 16.76 3.88
C VAL A 439 -5.16 16.04 2.96
N ILE A 440 -5.62 15.04 2.20
CA ILE A 440 -4.79 14.31 1.23
C ILE A 440 -5.00 14.78 -0.22
N GLY A 441 -6.02 15.59 -0.46
CA GLY A 441 -6.32 16.19 -1.74
C GLY A 441 -7.68 16.86 -1.77
N PHE A 442 -8.16 17.17 -2.97
CA PHE A 442 -9.42 17.88 -3.18
C PHE A 442 -10.24 17.22 -4.28
N ALA A 443 -11.54 17.06 -4.04
CA ALA A 443 -12.49 16.64 -5.07
C ALA A 443 -12.74 17.78 -6.06
N PHE A 444 -13.14 17.47 -7.29
CA PHE A 444 -13.40 18.50 -8.30
C PHE A 444 -14.62 19.37 -8.03
N ASP A 445 -15.44 19.06 -7.02
CA ASP A 445 -16.47 19.96 -6.51
C ASP A 445 -15.97 20.99 -5.49
N GLY A 446 -14.67 20.96 -5.18
CA GLY A 446 -13.97 21.93 -4.34
C GLY A 446 -13.82 21.49 -2.89
N TYR A 447 -14.51 20.44 -2.43
CA TYR A 447 -14.41 20.01 -1.04
C TYR A 447 -13.13 19.19 -0.80
N PRO A 448 -12.48 19.36 0.37
CA PRO A 448 -11.28 18.62 0.72
C PRO A 448 -11.59 17.13 0.96
N ILE A 449 -10.62 16.29 0.62
CA ILE A 449 -10.61 14.85 0.91
C ILE A 449 -9.57 14.62 2.00
N TYR A 450 -10.00 14.04 3.11
CA TYR A 450 -9.17 13.70 4.26
C TYR A 450 -8.80 12.21 4.27
N GLY A 451 -7.75 11.88 5.03
CA GLY A 451 -7.42 10.50 5.41
C GLY A 451 -8.53 9.82 6.23
N PRO A 452 -8.31 8.60 6.73
CA PRO A 452 -9.41 7.75 7.18
C PRO A 452 -9.94 7.98 8.61
N TYR A 453 -9.32 8.82 9.42
CA TYR A 453 -9.67 9.06 10.83
C TYR A 453 -10.45 10.36 11.04
N GLU A 454 -11.54 10.28 11.79
CA GLU A 454 -12.30 11.42 12.33
C GLU A 454 -11.65 11.96 13.61
N ALA A 455 -11.08 11.06 14.42
CA ALA A 455 -10.43 11.39 15.68
C ALA A 455 -9.40 10.31 16.06
N ALA A 456 -8.74 10.51 17.19
CA ALA A 456 -7.77 9.57 17.74
C ALA A 456 -8.34 8.13 17.82
N GLY A 457 -7.83 7.23 16.98
CA GLY A 457 -8.24 5.83 16.88
C GLY A 457 -9.67 5.59 16.37
N GLU A 458 -10.32 6.61 15.80
CA GLU A 458 -11.68 6.53 15.28
C GLU A 458 -11.67 6.75 13.76
N LEU A 459 -11.91 5.70 12.98
CA LEU A 459 -12.12 5.82 11.54
C LEU A 459 -13.43 6.54 11.25
N ALA A 460 -13.42 7.48 10.31
CA ALA A 460 -14.60 8.23 9.91
C ALA A 460 -15.74 7.30 9.41
N LYS A 461 -15.38 6.19 8.74
CA LYS A 461 -16.36 5.17 8.29
C LYS A 461 -17.12 4.51 9.44
N ASP A 462 -16.51 4.45 10.62
CA ASP A 462 -17.03 3.76 11.81
C ASP A 462 -17.56 4.75 12.86
N SER A 463 -17.46 6.07 12.60
CA SER A 463 -17.86 7.09 13.55
C SER A 463 -19.37 7.09 13.77
N ARG A 464 -19.75 7.11 15.05
CA ARG A 464 -21.16 7.18 15.47
C ARG A 464 -21.59 8.59 15.86
N THR A 465 -20.62 9.45 16.14
CA THR A 465 -20.83 10.85 16.56
C THR A 465 -20.96 11.76 15.35
N ASN A 466 -20.21 11.48 14.28
CA ASN A 466 -20.25 12.22 13.02
C ASN A 466 -20.21 11.25 11.82
N PRO A 467 -21.26 10.45 11.59
CA PRO A 467 -21.25 9.40 10.57
C PRO A 467 -21.16 9.98 9.15
N LEU A 468 -20.36 9.34 8.30
CA LEU A 468 -20.35 9.60 6.86
C LEU A 468 -21.68 9.19 6.23
N ASN A 469 -22.12 9.94 5.22
CA ASN A 469 -23.23 9.54 4.35
C ASN A 469 -22.74 8.70 3.16
N GLU A 470 -23.64 8.36 2.24
CA GLU A 470 -23.36 7.53 1.05
C GLU A 470 -22.35 8.16 0.06
N PHE A 471 -22.01 9.43 0.20
CA PHE A 471 -20.99 10.12 -0.59
C PHE A 471 -19.58 10.02 0.04
N ASN A 472 -19.43 9.38 1.20
CA ASN A 472 -18.27 9.51 2.09
C ASN A 472 -18.04 10.95 2.58
N VAL A 473 -19.10 11.74 2.74
CA VAL A 473 -19.02 13.14 3.21
C VAL A 473 -19.82 13.33 4.50
N HIS A 474 -19.35 14.24 5.33
CA HIS A 474 -20.09 14.80 6.46
C HIS A 474 -19.65 16.25 6.71
N LYS A 475 -20.11 16.86 7.80
CA LYS A 475 -19.80 18.24 8.14
C LYS A 475 -19.55 18.39 9.63
N ASP A 476 -18.53 19.17 9.97
CA ASP A 476 -18.32 19.73 11.30
C ASP A 476 -18.26 21.27 11.27
N ASP A 477 -18.34 21.91 12.43
CA ASP A 477 -18.37 23.38 12.57
C ASP A 477 -17.03 24.07 12.26
N VAL A 478 -15.92 23.32 12.31
CA VAL A 478 -14.56 23.81 12.11
C VAL A 478 -14.16 23.72 10.63
N ARG A 479 -14.33 22.54 10.01
CA ARG A 479 -13.88 22.21 8.65
C ARG A 479 -14.96 22.45 7.60
N GLY A 480 -16.24 22.47 7.99
CA GLY A 480 -17.36 22.49 7.03
C GLY A 480 -17.55 21.13 6.38
N TRP A 481 -18.16 21.08 5.19
CA TRP A 481 -18.32 19.83 4.44
C TRP A 481 -16.96 19.30 3.98
N HIS A 482 -16.71 18.02 4.22
CA HIS A 482 -15.47 17.36 3.81
C HIS A 482 -15.66 15.85 3.66
N TYR A 483 -14.85 15.27 2.78
CA TYR A 483 -14.85 13.83 2.54
C TYR A 483 -13.79 13.14 3.39
N HIS A 484 -14.05 11.86 3.71
CA HIS A 484 -13.03 10.95 4.21
C HIS A 484 -12.88 9.74 3.30
N VAL A 485 -11.63 9.34 3.05
CA VAL A 485 -11.37 8.02 2.49
C VAL A 485 -11.76 6.92 3.47
N THR A 486 -12.20 5.77 2.96
CA THR A 486 -12.74 4.66 3.76
C THR A 486 -12.01 3.35 3.45
N PRO A 487 -10.81 3.11 4.01
CA PRO A 487 -10.06 1.88 3.80
C PRO A 487 -10.89 0.64 4.16
N GLY A 488 -10.90 -0.35 3.27
CA GLY A 488 -11.67 -1.58 3.45
C GLY A 488 -13.20 -1.42 3.34
N ALA A 489 -13.70 -0.26 2.90
CA ALA A 489 -15.12 -0.02 2.71
C ALA A 489 -15.40 0.80 1.45
N PHE A 490 -16.30 0.31 0.59
CA PHE A 490 -16.83 1.08 -0.54
C PHE A 490 -17.49 2.37 -0.02
N PRO A 491 -17.34 3.54 -0.69
CA PRO A 491 -16.74 3.79 -2.02
C PRO A 491 -15.23 4.11 -2.03
N HIS A 492 -14.50 3.79 -0.96
CA HIS A 492 -13.04 4.00 -0.75
C HIS A 492 -12.56 5.46 -0.70
N ILE A 493 -12.99 6.32 -1.63
CA ILE A 493 -12.63 7.74 -1.70
C ILE A 493 -13.88 8.61 -1.57
N ILE A 494 -14.67 8.77 -2.64
CA ILE A 494 -15.96 9.48 -2.61
C ILE A 494 -17.04 8.67 -3.34
N GLY A 495 -18.27 8.79 -2.85
CA GLY A 495 -19.44 8.11 -3.41
C GLY A 495 -20.13 8.86 -4.56
N GLY A 496 -19.74 10.11 -4.78
CA GLY A 496 -20.38 11.05 -5.69
C GLY A 496 -19.90 12.46 -5.35
N PHE A 497 -20.21 13.44 -6.19
CA PHE A 497 -19.97 14.84 -5.86
C PHE A 497 -21.11 15.40 -4.99
N TRP A 498 -20.77 15.85 -3.79
CA TRP A 498 -21.62 16.61 -2.88
C TRP A 498 -21.86 18.02 -3.41
N GLY A 499 -20.84 18.63 -4.00
CA GLY A 499 -20.89 19.96 -4.59
C GLY A 499 -21.04 19.98 -6.11
N VAL A 500 -21.02 21.18 -6.67
CA VAL A 500 -21.00 21.41 -8.12
C VAL A 500 -19.59 21.15 -8.66
N ALA A 501 -19.41 20.05 -9.38
CA ALA A 501 -18.12 19.64 -9.93
C ALA A 501 -17.63 20.58 -11.05
N GLU A 502 -16.36 20.99 -11.00
CA GLU A 502 -15.70 21.79 -12.04
C GLU A 502 -15.51 20.97 -13.31
N THR A 503 -15.99 21.47 -14.46
CA THR A 503 -16.02 20.72 -15.73
C THR A 503 -14.84 21.01 -16.65
N ARG A 504 -14.12 22.11 -16.45
CA ARG A 504 -12.90 22.48 -17.15
C ARG A 504 -11.70 21.84 -16.45
N ARG A 505 -11.48 20.55 -16.72
CA ARG A 505 -10.43 19.73 -16.11
C ARG A 505 -9.82 18.77 -17.13
N GLY A 506 -8.50 18.59 -17.13
CA GLY A 506 -7.82 17.58 -17.96
C GLY A 506 -6.54 18.06 -18.65
N PRO A 507 -5.83 17.15 -19.35
CA PRO A 507 -4.66 17.50 -20.16
C PRO A 507 -5.03 18.52 -21.26
N PRO A 508 -4.11 19.40 -21.69
CA PRO A 508 -4.36 20.42 -22.71
C PRO A 508 -4.83 19.87 -24.08
N ASP A 509 -4.54 18.60 -24.39
CA ASP A 509 -4.98 17.95 -25.62
C ASP A 509 -6.28 17.15 -25.41
N GLY A 510 -7.36 17.61 -26.06
CA GLY A 510 -8.69 16.99 -26.06
C GLY A 510 -8.73 15.60 -26.69
N GLY A 511 -8.30 14.58 -25.94
CA GLY A 511 -8.46 13.17 -26.28
C GLY A 511 -9.87 12.68 -25.95
N ASP A 512 -10.74 12.69 -26.97
CA ASP A 512 -11.93 11.88 -27.18
C ASP A 512 -12.69 11.33 -25.97
N ARG A 513 -13.96 11.75 -25.86
CA ARG A 513 -14.99 10.92 -25.24
C ARG A 513 -14.86 9.49 -25.82
N PRO A 514 -14.76 8.43 -25.01
CA PRO A 514 -14.89 7.08 -25.54
C PRO A 514 -16.23 7.01 -26.30
N PRO A 515 -16.27 6.47 -27.53
CA PRO A 515 -17.53 6.32 -28.24
C PRO A 515 -18.45 5.47 -27.37
N GLY A 516 -19.63 6.01 -27.04
CA GLY A 516 -20.67 5.23 -26.39
C GLY A 516 -20.94 3.95 -27.18
N PRO A 517 -21.27 2.83 -26.51
CA PRO A 517 -21.53 1.59 -27.22
C PRO A 517 -22.70 1.82 -28.20
N PRO A 518 -22.61 1.35 -29.46
CA PRO A 518 -23.73 1.42 -30.38
C PRO A 518 -24.89 0.60 -29.79
N PRO A 519 -26.16 1.01 -29.99
CA PRO A 519 -27.31 0.27 -29.47
C PRO A 519 -27.32 -1.13 -30.09
N ARG A 520 -26.95 -2.14 -29.29
CA ARG A 520 -26.96 -3.53 -29.73
C ARG A 520 -28.37 -4.07 -29.62
N GLY A 521 -29.05 -4.17 -30.75
CA GLY A 521 -30.10 -5.17 -30.95
C GLY A 521 -29.53 -6.57 -30.67
N ARG A 522 -30.26 -7.38 -29.89
CA ARG A 522 -29.91 -8.77 -29.57
C ARG A 522 -29.75 -9.62 -30.83
N PRO A 523 -28.66 -10.38 -31.01
CA PRO A 523 -28.65 -11.60 -31.79
C PRO A 523 -28.87 -12.83 -30.89
N PRO A 524 -29.45 -13.93 -31.40
CA PRO A 524 -29.85 -15.07 -30.60
C PRO A 524 -28.66 -15.99 -30.25
N PHE A 525 -28.81 -16.68 -29.13
CA PHE A 525 -27.91 -17.71 -28.62
C PHE A 525 -27.62 -18.82 -29.65
N GLY A 526 -26.33 -19.12 -29.86
CA GLY A 526 -25.86 -20.34 -30.51
C GLY A 526 -24.54 -20.80 -29.89
N ARG A 527 -24.51 -22.01 -29.34
CA ARG A 527 -23.32 -22.64 -28.72
C ARG A 527 -22.23 -22.91 -29.78
N PRO A 528 -20.93 -22.78 -29.45
CA PRO A 528 -19.86 -23.16 -30.38
C PRO A 528 -19.64 -24.69 -30.41
N PRO A 529 -19.29 -25.28 -31.57
CA PRO A 529 -18.98 -26.71 -31.68
C PRO A 529 -17.52 -27.01 -31.31
N PHE A 530 -17.32 -28.18 -30.70
CA PHE A 530 -16.01 -28.76 -30.37
C PHE A 530 -15.20 -29.09 -31.64
N GLY A 531 -13.99 -28.52 -31.76
CA GLY A 531 -13.00 -28.89 -32.77
C GLY A 531 -12.03 -29.95 -32.23
N ARG A 532 -11.83 -31.04 -33.00
CA ARG A 532 -10.85 -32.11 -32.73
C ARG A 532 -9.40 -31.62 -32.92
N PRO A 533 -8.41 -32.21 -32.21
CA PRO A 533 -7.00 -31.93 -32.46
C PRO A 533 -6.45 -32.67 -33.70
N PRO A 534 -5.41 -32.15 -34.38
CA PRO A 534 -4.79 -32.78 -35.54
C PRO A 534 -3.78 -33.89 -35.14
N PRO A 535 -3.45 -34.82 -36.05
CA PRO A 535 -2.70 -36.02 -35.72
C PRO A 535 -1.17 -35.83 -35.78
N ARG A 536 -0.53 -36.40 -34.75
CA ARG A 536 0.89 -36.78 -34.51
C ARG A 536 1.99 -35.76 -34.77
#